data_AF-A0A853BM06-F1
#
_entry.id   AF-A0A853BM06-F1
#
_cell.length_a   1.000
_cell.length_b   1.000
_cell.length_c   1.000
_cell.angle_alpha   90.00
_cell.angle_beta   90.00
_cell.angle_gamma   90.00
#
_symmetry.space_group_name_H-M   'P 1'
#
loop_
_entity.id
_entity.type
_entity.pdbx_description
1 polymer ?
#
loop_
_entity_poly.entity_id
_entity_poly.type
_entity_poly.pdbx_seq_one_letter_code
_entity_poly.pdbx_strand_id
1 'polypeptide(L)' 'MSTTTLMHQAAVDAEFRAAVLADPTAFGLTADALPATVEQADQAAIDSWTDGIVSSEIFACSTSCSWGPFTVVCDGSSKQ' A
#
# COMPACT_ATOMS: atom_id res chain seq x y z
N MET A 1 17.84 9.30 9.88
CA MET A 1 17.72 8.32 8.77
C MET A 1 19.10 8.05 8.20
N SER A 2 19.37 6.83 7.73
CA SER A 2 20.60 6.56 6.98
C SER A 2 20.52 7.20 5.59
N THR A 3 21.67 7.54 5.00
CA THR A 3 21.78 8.02 3.60
C THR A 3 21.06 7.09 2.63
N THR A 4 21.17 5.77 2.85
CA THR A 4 20.46 4.76 2.04
C THR A 4 18.95 4.91 2.13
N THR A 5 18.41 5.20 3.32
CA THR A 5 16.98 5.42 3.52
C THR A 5 16.51 6.68 2.79
N LEU A 6 17.30 7.75 2.83
CA LEU A 6 17.00 9.01 2.12
C LEU A 6 17.01 8.80 0.59
N MET A 7 18.00 8.08 0.06
CA MET A 7 18.09 7.76 -1.36
C MET A 7 16.91 6.88 -1.83
N HIS A 8 16.50 5.90 -1.02
CA HIS A 8 15.32 5.08 -1.33
C HIS A 8 14.04 5.92 -1.36
N GLN A 9 13.84 6.79 -0.37
CA GLN A 9 12.67 7.65 -0.34
C GLN A 9 12.64 8.59 -1.55
N ALA A 10 13.77 9.21 -1.90
CA ALA A 10 13.87 10.07 -3.08
C ALA A 10 13.75 9.35 -4.43
N ALA A 11 13.76 8.01 -4.43
CA ALA A 11 13.47 7.20 -5.61
C ALA A 11 11.96 6.97 -5.79
N VAL A 12 11.22 6.76 -4.69
CA VAL A 12 9.80 6.36 -4.71
C VAL A 12 8.81 7.51 -4.48
N ASP A 13 9.27 8.61 -3.90
CA ASP A 13 8.45 9.77 -3.52
C ASP A 13 8.91 10.99 -4.33
N ALA A 14 8.05 11.41 -5.28
CA ALA A 14 8.34 12.53 -6.17
C ALA A 14 8.38 13.88 -5.45
N GLU A 15 7.57 14.06 -4.40
CA GLU A 15 7.50 15.30 -3.62
C GLU A 15 8.77 15.43 -2.76
N PHE A 16 9.16 14.34 -2.10
CA PHE A 16 10.40 14.27 -1.35
C PHE A 16 11.61 14.47 -2.28
N ARG A 17 11.61 13.86 -3.47
CA ARG A 17 12.67 14.08 -4.45
C ARG A 17 12.77 15.55 -4.86
N ALA A 18 11.66 16.22 -5.11
CA ALA A 18 11.64 17.64 -5.45
C ALA A 18 12.23 18.49 -4.31
N ALA A 19 11.92 18.16 -3.06
CA ALA A 19 12.49 18.82 -1.88
C ALA A 19 14.02 18.58 -1.76
N VAL A 20 14.49 17.36 -1.98
CA VAL A 20 15.93 17.03 -1.95
C VAL A 20 16.68 17.71 -3.10
N LEU A 21 16.09 17.81 -4.29
CA LEU A 21 16.68 18.52 -5.42
C LEU A 21 16.73 20.05 -5.19
N ALA A 22 15.77 20.60 -4.45
CA ALA A 22 15.73 22.02 -4.12
C ALA A 22 16.83 22.43 -3.12
N ASP A 23 17.16 21.58 -2.14
CA ASP A 23 18.27 21.79 -1.22
C ASP A 23 18.92 20.46 -0.79
N PRO A 24 19.87 19.92 -1.59
CA PRO A 24 20.52 18.65 -1.28
C PRO A 24 21.35 18.72 0.02
N THR A 25 21.85 19.91 0.35
CA THR A 25 22.75 20.12 1.48
C THR A 25 22.03 20.02 2.82
N ALA A 26 20.75 20.42 2.88
CA ALA A 26 19.89 20.21 4.04
C ALA A 26 19.71 18.72 4.41
N PHE A 27 19.87 17.83 3.43
CA PHE A 27 19.75 16.38 3.62
C PHE A 27 21.11 15.67 3.69
N GLY A 28 22.22 16.40 3.64
CA GLY A 28 23.57 15.82 3.60
C GLY A 28 23.84 14.99 2.34
N LEU A 29 23.19 15.33 1.23
CA LEU A 29 23.28 14.64 -0.06
C LEU A 29 23.91 15.54 -1.13
N THR A 30 24.35 14.93 -2.22
CA THR A 30 24.70 15.63 -3.46
C THR A 30 23.65 15.28 -4.51
N ALA A 31 23.20 16.28 -5.30
CA ALA A 31 22.12 16.08 -6.27
C ALA A 31 22.48 15.00 -7.33
N ASP A 32 23.75 14.91 -7.69
CA ASP A 32 24.27 13.95 -8.67
C ASP A 32 24.28 12.50 -8.17
N ALA A 33 24.10 12.28 -6.87
CA ALA A 33 24.07 10.94 -6.26
C ALA A 33 22.65 10.35 -6.15
N LEU A 34 21.61 11.08 -6.60
CA LEU A 34 20.24 10.60 -6.51
C LEU A 34 19.98 9.49 -7.54
N PRO A 35 19.47 8.33 -7.11
CA PRO A 35 19.07 7.27 -8.05
C PRO A 35 17.94 7.76 -8.98
N ALA A 36 17.76 7.06 -10.10
CA ALA A 36 16.61 7.29 -10.96
C ALA A 36 15.30 7.08 -10.18
N THR A 37 14.29 7.87 -10.51
CA THR A 37 12.93 7.68 -9.98
C THR A 37 12.40 6.34 -10.42
N VAL A 38 11.79 5.60 -9.49
CA VAL A 38 10.99 4.42 -9.83
C VAL A 38 9.59 4.89 -10.20
N GLU A 39 8.97 4.21 -11.17
CA GLU A 39 7.58 4.46 -11.53
C GLU A 39 6.69 4.18 -10.33
N GLN A 40 5.80 5.14 -10.02
CA GLN A 40 4.88 4.98 -8.91
C GLN A 40 3.91 3.86 -9.23
N ALA A 41 3.68 2.96 -8.27
CA ALA A 41 2.72 1.87 -8.46
C ALA A 41 1.34 2.47 -8.75
N ASP A 42 0.66 1.93 -9.75
CA ASP A 42 -0.70 2.36 -10.11
C ASP A 42 -1.65 2.05 -8.95
N GLN A 43 -2.06 3.09 -8.23
CA GLN A 43 -2.96 2.92 -7.10
C GLN A 43 -4.32 2.39 -7.51
N ALA A 44 -4.81 2.73 -8.72
CA ALA A 44 -6.07 2.18 -9.20
C ALA A 44 -5.97 0.66 -9.40
N ALA A 45 -4.81 0.17 -9.83
CA ALA A 45 -4.56 -1.27 -9.90
C ALA A 45 -4.55 -1.87 -8.48
N ILE A 46 -3.78 -1.32 -7.54
CA ILE A 46 -3.68 -1.82 -6.16
C ILE A 46 -5.05 -1.87 -5.47
N ASP A 47 -5.84 -0.82 -5.62
CA ASP A 47 -7.20 -0.73 -5.09
C ASP A 47 -8.09 -1.82 -5.72
N SER A 48 -7.99 -2.02 -7.04
CA SER A 48 -8.73 -3.09 -7.74
C SER A 48 -8.37 -4.50 -7.25
N TRP A 49 -7.11 -4.78 -6.94
CA TRP A 49 -6.69 -6.06 -6.37
C TRP A 49 -7.24 -6.24 -4.96
N THR A 50 -7.19 -5.17 -4.16
CA THR A 50 -7.68 -5.16 -2.77
C THR A 50 -9.19 -5.39 -2.73
N ASP A 51 -9.95 -4.68 -3.56
CA ASP A 51 -11.40 -4.86 -3.70
C ASP A 51 -11.76 -6.29 -4.14
N GLY A 52 -10.99 -6.87 -5.06
CA GLY A 52 -11.17 -8.25 -5.51
C GLY A 52 -10.96 -9.28 -4.39
N ILE A 53 -9.96 -9.08 -3.54
CA ILE A 53 -9.69 -9.93 -2.37
C ILE A 53 -10.83 -9.81 -1.36
N VAL A 54 -11.22 -8.59 -1.00
CA VAL A 54 -12.33 -8.33 -0.05
C VAL A 54 -13.64 -8.93 -0.56
N SER A 55 -13.94 -8.77 -1.86
CA SER A 55 -15.12 -9.36 -2.48
C SER A 55 -15.13 -10.89 -2.41
N SER A 56 -13.97 -11.53 -2.62
CA SER A 56 -13.81 -12.98 -2.54
C SER A 56 -14.00 -13.49 -1.10
N GLU A 57 -13.48 -12.77 -0.11
CA GLU A 57 -13.67 -13.10 1.31
C GLU A 57 -15.14 -12.97 1.75
N ILE A 58 -15.83 -11.91 1.32
CA ILE A 58 -17.27 -11.74 1.57
C ILE A 58 -18.08 -12.88 0.92
N PHE A 59 -17.76 -13.27 -0.31
CA PHE A 59 -18.42 -14.37 -1.00
C PHE A 59 -18.17 -15.72 -0.30
N ALA A 60 -16.94 -16.00 0.12
CA ALA A 60 -16.59 -17.22 0.86
C ALA A 60 -17.30 -17.30 2.24
N CYS A 61 -17.42 -16.18 2.94
CA CYS A 61 -18.24 -16.09 4.14
C CYS A 61 -19.72 -16.39 3.82
N SER A 62 -20.31 -15.75 2.82
CA SER A 62 -21.74 -15.97 2.49
C SER A 62 -22.08 -17.44 2.18
N THR A 63 -21.16 -18.15 1.52
CA THR A 63 -21.33 -19.55 1.11
C THR A 63 -21.06 -20.55 2.24
N SER A 64 -20.17 -20.25 3.18
CA SER A 64 -19.89 -21.11 4.34
C SER A 64 -20.91 -20.97 5.48
N CYS A 65 -21.59 -19.83 5.57
CA CYS A 65 -22.54 -19.53 6.64
C CYS A 65 -23.93 -20.15 6.47
N SER A 66 -24.17 -20.82 5.33
CA SER A 66 -25.41 -21.53 4.99
C SER A 66 -25.18 -23.03 4.76
N TRP A 67 -24.38 -23.68 5.62
CA TRP A 67 -24.14 -25.12 5.53
C TRP A 67 -25.06 -25.90 6.48
N GLY A 68 -26.16 -26.44 5.94
CA GLY A 68 -27.09 -27.30 6.69
C GLY A 68 -28.08 -26.55 7.60
N PRO A 69 -28.71 -27.20 8.60
CA PRO A 69 -29.79 -26.62 9.42
C PRO A 69 -29.33 -25.55 10.42
N PHE A 70 -28.05 -25.16 10.40
CA PHE A 70 -27.48 -24.17 11.30
C PHE A 70 -27.08 -22.92 10.50
N THR A 71 -27.86 -21.84 10.64
CA THR A 71 -27.49 -20.52 10.10
C THR A 71 -26.52 -19.84 11.04
N VAL A 72 -25.26 -19.74 10.65
CA VAL A 72 -24.28 -18.87 11.34
C VAL A 72 -24.45 -17.47 10.74
N VAL A 73 -24.79 -16.47 11.56
CA VAL A 73 -24.88 -15.09 11.08
C VAL A 73 -23.47 -14.55 10.90
N CYS A 74 -23.12 -14.19 9.67
CA CYS A 74 -21.80 -13.70 9.31
C CYS A 74 -21.83 -12.20 9.02
N ASP A 75 -22.39 -11.45 9.97
CA ASP A 75 -22.36 -9.98 10.00
C ASP A 75 -21.24 -9.44 10.90
N GLY A 76 -20.32 -10.31 11.32
CA GLY A 76 -19.22 -9.96 12.24
C GLY A 76 -19.64 -9.79 13.69
N SER A 77 -20.93 -9.94 14.03
CA SER A 77 -21.39 -10.04 15.41
C SER A 77 -21.60 -11.52 15.77
N SER A 78 -20.69 -12.06 16.58
CA SER A 78 -20.90 -13.37 17.20
C SER A 78 -22.19 -13.32 18.02
N LYS A 79 -23.16 -14.20 17.72
CA LYS A 79 -24.26 -14.44 18.66
C LYS A 79 -23.70 -15.16 19.89
N GLN A 80 -23.93 -14.57 21.05
CA GLN A 80 -23.85 -15.22 22.37
C GLN A 80 -24.81 -16.42 22.43
#